data_AF-A0A7Z2V7J8-F1
#
_entry.id   AF-A0A7Z2V7J8-F1
#
_cell.length_a   1.000
_cell.length_b   1.000
_cell.length_c   1.000
_cell.angle_alpha   90.00
_cell.angle_beta   90.00
_cell.angle_gamma   90.00
#
_symmetry.space_group_name_H-M   'P 1'
#
loop_
_entity.id
_entity.type
_entity.pdbx_description
1 polymer ?
#
loop_
_entity_poly.entity_id
_entity_poly.type
_entity_poly.pdbx_seq_one_letter_code
_entity_poly.pdbx_strand_id
1 'polypeptide(L)'
;MNTSLMTLATMRAVLRQGAALDRFSLVLLAAAIALLGVADAPPLIQVGYALSAAAGVVQRYWAFRVGLDADLLEGTIAHLGHGGSEQDAAQQLDAAMQAIGLVATPPSSRDWAARWNGMRRLLRWQLASVMAQLLLFAAALALRIFR
;
A
#
# COMPACT_ATOMS: atom_id res chain seq x y z
N MET A 1 0.20 20.17 -24.17
CA MET A 1 0.88 19.51 -23.03
C MET A 1 -0.08 18.54 -22.32
N ASN A 2 -0.63 17.53 -23.01
CA ASN A 2 -1.66 16.64 -22.44
C ASN A 2 -1.13 15.26 -22.02
N THR A 3 0.06 14.89 -22.50
CA THR A 3 0.67 13.58 -22.24
C THR A 3 1.09 13.41 -20.78
N SER A 4 1.53 14.48 -20.11
CA SER A 4 1.94 14.43 -18.69
C SER A 4 0.76 14.29 -17.73
N LEU A 5 -0.33 15.03 -17.95
CA LEU A 5 -1.57 14.92 -17.16
C LEU A 5 -2.21 13.53 -17.27
N MET A 6 -2.31 12.99 -18.49
CA MET A 6 -2.85 11.63 -18.70
C MET A 6 -1.97 10.56 -18.05
N THR A 7 -0.65 10.72 -18.10
CA THR A 7 0.29 9.82 -17.43
C THR A 7 0.09 9.83 -15.92
N LEU A 8 -0.04 11.02 -15.32
CA LEU A 8 -0.29 11.20 -13.89
C LEU A 8 -1.63 10.63 -13.44
N ALA A 9 -2.70 10.87 -14.20
CA ALA A 9 -4.01 10.31 -13.93
C ALA A 9 -3.98 8.76 -13.98
N THR A 10 -3.21 8.19 -14.90
CA THR A 10 -3.02 6.74 -14.99
C THR A 10 -2.25 6.19 -13.78
N MET A 11 -1.18 6.87 -13.36
CA MET A 11 -0.42 6.50 -12.15
C MET A 11 -1.31 6.51 -10.91
N ARG A 12 -2.13 7.56 -10.74
CA ARG A 12 -3.10 7.65 -9.65
C ARG A 12 -4.13 6.51 -9.70
N ALA A 13 -4.68 6.21 -10.88
CA ALA A 13 -5.66 5.14 -11.03
C ALA A 13 -5.09 3.77 -10.60
N VAL A 14 -3.84 3.49 -10.96
CA VAL A 14 -3.14 2.27 -10.54
C VAL A 14 -2.96 2.20 -9.01
N LEU A 15 -2.56 3.30 -8.36
CA LEU A 15 -2.42 3.31 -6.89
C LEU A 15 -3.78 3.16 -6.20
N ARG A 16 -4.85 3.76 -6.74
CA ARG A 16 -6.22 3.61 -6.20
C ARG A 16 -6.73 2.18 -6.24
N GLN A 17 -6.26 1.34 -7.17
CA GLN A 17 -6.61 -0.09 -7.18
C GLN A 17 -6.10 -0.81 -5.91
N GLY A 18 -5.04 -0.30 -5.27
CA GLY A 18 -4.55 -0.77 -3.98
C GLY A 18 -5.59 -0.72 -2.85
N ALA A 19 -6.62 0.13 -2.95
CA ALA A 19 -7.69 0.22 -1.95
C ALA A 19 -8.59 -1.02 -1.94
N ALA A 20 -8.79 -1.69 -3.08
CA ALA A 20 -9.54 -2.95 -3.11
C ALA A 20 -8.77 -4.07 -2.40
N LEU A 21 -7.45 -4.14 -2.61
CA LEU A 21 -6.55 -5.07 -1.92
C LEU A 21 -6.53 -4.84 -0.41
N ASP A 22 -6.59 -3.60 0.03
CA ASP A 22 -6.71 -3.22 1.45
C ASP A 22 -7.99 -3.75 2.11
N ARG A 23 -9.15 -3.58 1.46
CA ARG A 23 -10.42 -4.12 1.99
C ARG A 23 -10.38 -5.65 2.09
N PHE A 24 -9.83 -6.32 1.07
CA PHE A 24 -9.68 -7.77 1.10
C PHE A 24 -8.77 -8.23 2.25
N SER A 25 -7.61 -7.59 2.40
CA SER A 25 -6.67 -7.83 3.50
C SER A 25 -7.31 -7.63 4.88
N LEU A 26 -8.14 -6.58 5.04
CA LEU A 26 -8.89 -6.33 6.27
C LEU A 26 -9.86 -7.46 6.62
N VAL A 27 -10.61 -7.95 5.64
CA VAL A 27 -11.54 -9.07 5.85
C VAL A 27 -10.75 -10.32 6.28
N LEU A 28 -9.62 -10.58 5.62
CA LEU A 28 -8.75 -11.70 5.94
C LEU A 28 -8.09 -11.55 7.32
N LEU A 29 -7.73 -10.32 7.72
CA LEU A 29 -7.19 -10.01 9.05
C LEU A 29 -8.24 -10.24 10.13
N ALA A 30 -9.47 -9.75 9.91
CA ALA A 30 -10.59 -9.96 10.83
C ALA A 30 -10.90 -11.46 10.99
N ALA A 31 -10.88 -12.22 9.89
CA ALA A 31 -11.03 -13.68 9.93
C ALA A 31 -9.90 -14.36 10.72
N ALA A 32 -8.64 -13.95 10.51
CA ALA A 32 -7.49 -14.50 11.25
C ALA A 32 -7.60 -14.23 12.75
N ILE A 33 -7.99 -13.02 13.15
CA ILE A 33 -8.19 -12.64 14.57
C ILE A 33 -9.36 -13.42 15.18
N ALA A 34 -10.48 -13.55 14.45
CA ALA A 34 -11.62 -14.33 14.93
C ALA A 34 -11.24 -15.80 15.17
N LEU A 35 -10.45 -16.40 14.26
CA LEU A 35 -9.98 -17.78 14.39
C LEU A 35 -8.92 -17.97 15.48
N LEU A 36 -8.12 -16.94 15.79
CA LEU A 36 -7.22 -16.94 16.95
C LEU A 36 -8.00 -16.99 18.28
N GLY A 37 -9.17 -16.36 18.34
CA GLY A 37 -10.03 -16.39 19.52
C GLY A 37 -10.67 -17.76 19.81
N VAL A 38 -10.54 -18.73 18.89
CA VAL A 38 -11.06 -20.08 19.08
C VAL A 38 -10.03 -20.92 19.84
N ALA A 39 -10.26 -21.11 21.14
CA ALA A 39 -9.30 -21.67 22.10
C ALA A 39 -8.83 -23.11 21.84
N ASP A 40 -9.58 -23.91 21.07
CA ASP A 40 -9.28 -25.34 20.83
C ASP A 40 -8.27 -25.60 19.68
N ALA A 41 -7.72 -24.57 19.05
CA ALA A 41 -6.77 -24.77 17.95
C ALA A 41 -5.37 -25.17 18.47
N PRO A 42 -4.70 -26.18 17.87
CA PRO A 42 -3.30 -26.51 18.17
C PRO A 42 -2.36 -25.29 18.07
N PRO A 43 -1.29 -25.20 18.90
CA PRO A 43 -0.40 -24.04 18.94
C PRO A 43 0.21 -23.67 17.58
N LEU A 44 0.53 -24.68 16.75
CA LEU A 44 1.08 -24.46 15.41
C LEU A 44 0.10 -23.74 14.47
N ILE A 45 -1.21 -24.03 14.58
CA ILE A 45 -2.27 -23.37 13.80
C ILE A 45 -2.48 -21.94 14.30
N GLN A 46 -2.45 -21.73 15.62
CA GLN A 46 -2.52 -20.40 16.21
C GLN A 46 -1.36 -19.51 15.76
N VAL A 47 -0.13 -20.03 15.72
CA VAL A 47 1.04 -19.31 15.19
C VAL A 47 0.82 -18.92 13.72
N GLY A 48 0.26 -19.81 12.89
CA GLY A 48 -0.07 -19.50 11.49
C GLY A 48 -1.06 -18.33 11.35
N TYR A 49 -2.13 -18.31 12.15
CA TYR A 49 -3.07 -17.18 12.16
C TYR A 49 -2.45 -15.90 12.72
N ALA A 50 -1.58 -15.98 13.74
CA ALA A 50 -0.88 -14.82 14.29
C ALA A 50 0.08 -14.19 13.27
N LEU A 51 0.83 -15.01 12.54
CA LEU A 51 1.71 -14.56 11.45
C LEU A 51 0.90 -13.95 10.29
N SER A 52 -0.23 -14.57 9.92
CA SER A 52 -1.18 -13.98 8.97
C SER A 52 -1.66 -12.61 9.45
N ALA A 53 -2.07 -12.49 10.72
CA ALA A 53 -2.53 -11.22 11.27
C ALA A 53 -1.43 -10.14 11.24
N ALA A 54 -0.19 -10.49 11.62
CA ALA A 54 0.95 -9.59 11.52
C ALA A 54 1.23 -9.12 10.08
N ALA A 55 1.14 -10.04 9.11
CA ALA A 55 1.27 -9.69 7.69
C ALA A 55 0.15 -8.73 7.23
N GLY A 56 -1.08 -8.89 7.73
CA GLY A 56 -2.19 -7.97 7.47
C GLY A 56 -1.98 -6.57 8.06
N VAL A 57 -1.36 -6.46 9.24
CA VAL A 57 -0.98 -5.16 9.82
C VAL A 57 0.11 -4.47 8.98
N VAL A 58 1.13 -5.22 8.56
CA VAL A 58 2.17 -4.68 7.66
C VAL A 58 1.56 -4.24 6.33
N GLN A 59 0.63 -5.03 5.77
CA GLN A 59 -0.11 -4.67 4.57
C GLN A 59 -0.89 -3.37 4.74
N ARG A 60 -1.54 -3.16 5.90
CA ARG A 60 -2.30 -1.96 6.23
C ARG A 60 -1.42 -0.71 6.18
N TYR A 61 -0.20 -0.81 6.71
CA TYR A 61 0.77 0.27 6.65
C TYR A 61 1.13 0.62 5.20
N TRP A 62 1.38 -0.38 4.36
CA TRP A 62 1.65 -0.14 2.93
C TRP A 62 0.45 0.44 2.19
N ALA A 63 -0.77 -0.06 2.47
CA ALA A 63 -2.00 0.45 1.88
C ALA A 63 -2.23 1.93 2.20
N PHE A 64 -1.99 2.33 3.46
CA PHE A 64 -2.06 3.72 3.88
C PHE A 64 -1.06 4.60 3.10
N ARG A 65 0.20 4.16 2.97
CA ARG A 65 1.23 4.89 2.21
C ARG A 65 0.86 5.02 0.73
N VAL A 66 0.35 3.96 0.12
CA VAL A 66 -0.11 3.97 -1.28
C VAL A 66 -1.30 4.91 -1.49
N GLY A 67 -2.24 4.95 -0.54
CA GLY A 67 -3.38 5.88 -0.57
C GLY A 67 -2.95 7.34 -0.49
N LEU A 68 -2.06 7.66 0.46
CA LEU A 68 -1.48 8.99 0.58
C LEU A 68 -0.77 9.42 -0.71
N ASP A 69 0.03 8.54 -1.33
CA ASP A 69 0.69 8.83 -2.60
C ASP A 69 -0.32 9.12 -3.74
N ALA A 70 -1.46 8.42 -3.74
CA ALA A 70 -2.52 8.65 -4.73
C ALA A 70 -3.23 10.00 -4.55
N ASP A 71 -3.48 10.41 -3.29
CA ASP A 71 -4.09 11.69 -2.95
C ASP A 71 -3.15 12.86 -3.26
N LEU A 72 -1.85 12.67 -2.99
CA LEU A 72 -0.84 13.64 -3.36
C LEU A 72 -0.73 13.83 -4.88
N LEU A 73 -0.79 12.74 -5.66
CA LEU A 73 -0.84 12.81 -7.13
C LEU A 73 -2.08 13.57 -7.63
N GLU A 74 -3.23 13.43 -6.95
CA GLU A 74 -4.43 14.24 -7.27
C GLU A 74 -4.17 15.73 -7.06
N GLY A 75 -3.53 16.11 -5.95
CA GLY A 75 -3.11 17.49 -5.71
C GLY A 75 -2.16 18.02 -6.78
N THR A 76 -1.20 17.22 -7.24
CA THR A 76 -0.29 17.59 -8.34
C THR A 76 -1.03 17.79 -9.66
N ILE A 77 -1.97 16.90 -10.01
CA ILE A 77 -2.81 17.03 -11.21
C ILE A 77 -3.64 18.31 -11.16
N ALA A 78 -4.22 18.62 -10.00
CA ALA A 78 -4.98 19.85 -9.80
C ALA A 78 -4.08 21.08 -10.00
N HIS A 79 -2.89 21.11 -9.41
CA HIS A 79 -1.95 22.23 -9.56
C HIS A 79 -1.51 22.47 -11.01
N LEU A 80 -1.23 21.40 -11.76
CA LEU A 80 -0.92 21.47 -13.18
C LEU A 80 -2.09 21.96 -14.03
N GLY A 81 -3.32 21.57 -13.67
CA GLY A 81 -4.54 22.05 -14.33
C GLY A 81 -4.77 23.57 -14.21
N HIS A 82 -4.18 24.22 -13.19
CA HIS A 82 -4.25 25.67 -12.99
C HIS A 82 -3.07 26.43 -13.62
N GLY A 83 -2.26 25.78 -14.47
CA GLY A 83 -1.14 26.40 -15.19
C GLY A 83 0.18 26.44 -14.42
N GLY A 84 0.31 25.70 -13.32
CA GLY A 84 1.58 25.53 -12.61
C GLY A 84 2.61 24.71 -13.42
N SER A 85 3.90 24.84 -13.09
CA SER A 85 4.95 24.04 -13.75
C SER A 85 5.04 22.63 -13.15
N GLU A 86 5.43 21.64 -13.97
CA GLU A 86 5.66 20.25 -13.52
C GLU A 86 6.75 20.16 -12.45
N GLN A 87 7.74 21.04 -12.52
CA GLN A 87 8.85 21.10 -11.58
C GLN A 87 8.37 21.60 -10.20
N ASP A 88 7.55 22.66 -10.18
CA ASP A 88 7.01 23.23 -8.93
C ASP A 88 6.04 22.26 -8.26
N ALA A 89 5.25 21.53 -9.06
CA ALA A 89 4.30 20.53 -8.57
C ALA A 89 5.04 19.33 -7.94
N ALA A 90 6.15 18.88 -8.54
CA ALA A 90 7.00 17.82 -7.99
C ALA A 90 7.76 18.27 -6.73
N GLN A 91 8.21 19.52 -6.66
CA GLN A 91 8.86 20.08 -5.46
C GLN A 91 7.88 20.24 -4.29
N GLN A 92 6.66 20.71 -4.55
CA GLN A 92 5.61 20.81 -3.53
C GLN A 92 5.21 19.42 -2.98
N LEU A 93 5.17 18.41 -3.85
CA LEU A 93 4.98 17.01 -3.43
C LEU A 93 6.07 16.56 -2.45
N ASP A 94 7.34 16.73 -2.83
CA ASP A 94 8.47 16.30 -2.00
C ASP A 94 8.50 17.08 -0.67
N ALA A 95 8.17 18.38 -0.69
CA ALA A 95 8.07 19.22 0.50
C ALA A 95 6.95 18.77 1.44
N ALA A 96 5.77 18.41 0.92
CA ALA A 96 4.69 17.85 1.73
C ALA A 96 5.08 16.50 2.34
N MET A 97 5.74 15.61 1.58
CA MET A 97 6.23 14.34 2.10
C MET A 97 7.30 14.51 3.19
N GLN A 98 8.16 15.53 3.07
CA GLN A 98 9.17 15.86 4.09
C GLN A 98 8.53 16.48 5.34
N ALA A 99 7.54 17.36 5.18
CA ALA A 99 6.81 17.98 6.30
C ALA A 99 6.07 16.95 7.16
N ILE A 100 5.54 15.88 6.54
CA ILE A 100 4.86 14.78 7.25
C ILE A 100 5.89 13.76 7.81
N GLY A 101 7.20 14.00 7.65
CA GLY A 101 8.26 13.13 8.17
C GLY A 101 8.37 11.77 7.47
N LEU A 102 7.69 11.62 6.32
CA LEU A 102 7.67 10.37 5.55
C LEU A 102 8.96 10.12 4.78
N VAL A 103 9.72 11.19 4.50
CA VAL A 103 11.00 11.17 3.76
C VAL A 103 12.03 11.99 4.53
N ALA A 104 13.09 11.34 5.00
CA ALA A 104 14.15 11.99 5.78
C ALA A 104 14.99 12.99 4.96
N THR A 105 15.22 12.70 3.67
CA THR A 105 15.91 13.62 2.75
C THR A 105 15.55 13.27 1.31
N PRO A 106 14.64 14.01 0.65
CA PRO A 106 14.42 13.81 -0.77
C PRO A 106 15.67 14.27 -1.55
N PRO A 107 16.21 13.48 -2.50
CA PRO A 107 17.26 13.93 -3.39
C PRO A 107 16.79 15.15 -4.19
N SER A 108 17.64 16.18 -4.30
CA SER A 108 17.32 17.50 -4.88
C SER A 108 16.90 17.47 -6.35
N SER A 109 17.14 16.38 -7.08
CA SER A 109 16.63 16.15 -8.42
C SER A 109 16.27 14.67 -8.60
N ARG A 110 15.00 14.33 -8.40
CA ARG A 110 14.47 13.07 -8.95
C ARG A 110 13.68 13.39 -10.19
N ASP A 111 13.83 12.57 -11.21
CA ASP A 111 12.90 12.55 -12.33
C ASP A 111 11.58 11.89 -11.90
N TRP A 112 10.51 12.21 -12.61
CA TRP A 112 9.18 11.64 -12.38
C TRP A 112 9.17 10.11 -12.47
N ALA A 113 9.98 9.52 -13.35
CA ALA A 113 10.19 8.08 -13.44
C ALA A 113 10.75 7.48 -12.13
N ALA A 114 11.66 8.19 -11.46
CA ALA A 114 12.27 7.72 -10.21
C ALA A 114 11.29 7.77 -9.03
N ARG A 115 10.34 8.72 -9.04
CA ARG A 115 9.27 8.81 -8.04
C ARG A 115 8.18 7.76 -8.28
N TRP A 116 7.80 7.54 -9.53
CA TRP A 116 6.89 6.46 -9.93
C TRP A 116 7.41 5.08 -9.53
N ASN A 117 8.71 4.81 -9.71
CA ASN A 117 9.32 3.56 -9.25
C ASN A 117 9.22 3.39 -7.72
N GLY A 118 9.29 4.47 -6.95
CA GLY A 118 9.06 4.46 -5.51
C GLY A 118 7.62 4.05 -5.15
N MET A 119 6.64 4.72 -5.74
CA MET A 119 5.21 4.44 -5.54
C MET A 119 4.86 3.00 -5.93
N ARG A 120 5.37 2.52 -7.08
CA ARG A 120 5.20 1.12 -7.51
C ARG A 120 5.84 0.12 -6.57
N ARG A 121 6.96 0.45 -5.94
CA ARG A 121 7.62 -0.43 -4.97
C ARG A 121 6.72 -0.61 -3.74
N LEU A 122 6.06 0.45 -3.28
CA LEU A 122 5.09 0.37 -2.17
C LEU A 122 3.90 -0.52 -2.54
N LEU A 123 3.35 -0.36 -3.75
CA LEU A 123 2.26 -1.22 -4.24
C LEU A 123 2.69 -2.71 -4.32
N ARG A 124 3.92 -2.98 -4.77
CA ARG A 124 4.47 -4.35 -4.79
C ARG A 124 4.61 -4.93 -3.39
N TRP A 125 5.07 -4.14 -2.41
CA TRP A 125 5.14 -4.58 -1.02
C TRP A 125 3.76 -4.82 -0.42
N GLN A 126 2.79 -3.96 -0.72
CA GLN A 126 1.39 -4.19 -0.34
C GLN A 126 0.88 -5.53 -0.88
N LEU A 127 1.10 -5.81 -2.18
CA LEU A 127 0.69 -7.08 -2.80
C LEU A 127 1.43 -8.28 -2.19
N ALA A 128 2.74 -8.18 -1.97
CA ALA A 128 3.52 -9.23 -1.34
C ALA A 128 3.02 -9.54 0.08
N SER A 129 2.66 -8.51 0.85
CA SER A 129 2.08 -8.70 2.19
C SER A 129 0.70 -9.36 2.14
N VAL A 130 -0.17 -8.99 1.19
CA VAL A 130 -1.47 -9.69 0.99
C VAL A 130 -1.24 -11.16 0.64
N MET A 131 -0.31 -11.46 -0.26
CA MET A 131 -0.01 -12.83 -0.66
C MET A 131 0.56 -13.65 0.51
N ALA A 132 1.46 -13.06 1.29
CA ALA A 132 1.99 -13.70 2.50
C ALA A 132 0.89 -13.99 3.52
N GLN A 133 0.02 -13.02 3.79
CA GLN A 133 -1.14 -13.18 4.67
C GLN A 133 -2.07 -14.30 4.17
N LEU A 134 -2.39 -14.33 2.88
CA LEU A 134 -3.24 -15.35 2.28
C LEU A 134 -2.63 -16.76 2.40
N LEU A 135 -1.35 -16.91 2.07
CA LEU A 135 -0.67 -18.20 2.15
C LEU A 135 -0.59 -18.72 3.60
N LEU A 136 -0.27 -17.84 4.55
CA LEU A 136 -0.23 -18.19 5.98
C LEU A 136 -1.60 -18.59 6.50
N PHE A 137 -2.65 -17.83 6.14
CA PHE A 137 -4.02 -18.14 6.51
C PHE A 137 -4.48 -19.47 5.92
N ALA A 138 -4.24 -19.70 4.62
CA ALA A 138 -4.61 -20.92 3.93
C ALA A 138 -3.87 -22.14 4.46
N ALA A 139 -2.56 -22.02 4.76
CA ALA A 139 -1.78 -23.10 5.36
C ALA A 139 -2.30 -23.46 6.77
N ALA A 140 -2.60 -22.45 7.60
CA ALA A 140 -3.17 -22.67 8.93
C ALA A 140 -4.56 -23.34 8.85
N LEU A 141 -5.39 -22.92 7.89
CA LEU A 141 -6.71 -23.50 7.66
C LEU A 141 -6.62 -24.94 7.15
N ALA A 142 -5.74 -25.23 6.18
CA ALA A 142 -5.54 -26.59 5.68
C ALA A 142 -5.07 -27.53 6.79
N LEU A 143 -4.09 -27.11 7.59
CA LEU A 143 -3.62 -27.88 8.75
C LEU A 143 -4.73 -28.16 9.77
N ARG A 144 -5.70 -27.25 9.90
CA ARG A 144 -6.87 -27.44 10.75
C ARG A 144 -7.87 -28.44 10.17
N ILE A 145 -8.06 -28.47 8.85
CA ILE A 145 -9.04 -29.35 8.18
C ILE A 145 -8.54 -30.80 8.07
N PHE A 146 -7.23 -31.00 7.85
CA PHE A 146 -6.62 -32.32 7.69
C PHE A 146 -6.18 -32.98 9.01
N ARG A 147 -6.51 -32.38 10.16
CA ARG A 147 -6.30 -32.94 11.50
C ARG A 147 -7.64 -33.30 12.13
#